data_AF-R8NBR0-F1
#
_entry.id   AF-R8NBR0-F1
#
_cell.length_a   1.000
_cell.length_b   1.000
_cell.length_c   1.000
_cell.angle_alpha   90.00
_cell.angle_beta   90.00
_cell.angle_gamma   90.00
#
_symmetry.space_group_name_H-M   'P 1'
#
loop_
_entity.id
_entity.type
_entity.pdbx_description
1 polymer ?
#
loop_
_entity_poly.entity_id
_entity_poly.type
_entity_poly.pdbx_seq_one_letter_code
_entity_poly.pdbx_strand_id
1 'polypeptide(L)'
;MLEKQNSEENIELLRAMRYCYNKSKIFYAVRISISILIPILSISIYLFNRGSTGTSNTGVWFSVIGSIWLLIAYQIEKLEGGYIEKGAKIQEKFDINLFNIRWNNVLVGNQISPEDIRDFSSKFKGDEEKLKNWYGGLSSKHFYVNVILAQRSNLMWAISLKRNFSILLFTVSVLYLFLTIAFGFFVNMSMQEYIIKILLPSMSILIYGFKTSDELKKQSNKLEALGNSIISKFDTGNLSEINASACREYQDAIFVYNRIRSILIPEWLYWLRQQKDDEKMIQINIRLTKKSNLF
;
A
#
# COMPACT_ATOMS: atom_id res chain seq x y z
N MET A 1 -7.15 -3.26 -25.98
CA MET A 1 -6.78 -2.96 -24.58
C MET A 1 -6.77 -1.46 -24.31
N LEU A 2 -5.99 -0.66 -25.06
CA LEU A 2 -5.84 0.78 -24.82
C LEU A 2 -7.13 1.59 -24.95
N GLU A 3 -8.02 1.26 -25.90
CA GLU A 3 -9.33 1.93 -25.99
C GLU A 3 -10.27 1.46 -24.87
N LYS A 4 -10.28 0.15 -24.61
CA LYS A 4 -11.16 -0.49 -23.62
C LYS A 4 -10.96 0.07 -22.20
N GLN A 5 -9.76 0.52 -21.84
CA GLN A 5 -9.50 1.11 -20.51
C GLN A 5 -10.31 2.38 -20.22
N ASN A 6 -10.71 3.10 -21.27
CA ASN A 6 -11.48 4.34 -21.17
C ASN A 6 -12.98 4.12 -21.42
N SER A 7 -13.44 2.87 -21.53
CA SER A 7 -14.87 2.58 -21.58
C SER A 7 -15.56 2.93 -20.26
N GLU A 8 -16.82 3.33 -20.33
CA GLU A 8 -17.61 3.75 -19.16
C GLU A 8 -17.62 2.69 -18.05
N GLU A 9 -17.78 1.41 -18.43
CA GLU A 9 -17.74 0.27 -17.50
C GLU A 9 -16.41 0.20 -16.74
N ASN A 10 -15.28 0.39 -17.42
CA ASN A 10 -13.97 0.31 -16.78
C ASN A 10 -13.66 1.56 -15.94
N ILE A 11 -14.12 2.73 -16.36
CA ILE A 11 -14.02 3.95 -15.54
C ILE A 11 -14.89 3.83 -14.28
N GLU A 12 -16.06 3.19 -14.35
CA GLU A 12 -16.88 2.85 -13.19
C GLU A 12 -16.12 1.95 -12.20
N LEU A 13 -15.45 0.90 -12.68
CA LEU A 13 -14.61 0.04 -11.84
C LEU A 13 -13.47 0.83 -11.17
N LEU A 14 -12.81 1.73 -11.90
CA LEU A 14 -11.73 2.55 -11.35
C LEU A 14 -12.22 3.53 -10.28
N ARG A 15 -13.40 4.15 -10.47
CA ARG A 15 -14.06 5.00 -9.44
C ARG A 15 -14.35 4.19 -8.18
N ALA A 16 -14.98 3.03 -8.33
CA ALA A 16 -15.32 2.14 -7.22
C ALA A 16 -14.06 1.64 -6.47
N MET A 17 -13.01 1.27 -7.20
CA MET A 17 -11.71 0.90 -6.64
C MET A 17 -11.11 2.05 -5.82
N ARG A 18 -11.05 3.26 -6.39
CA ARG A 18 -10.48 4.44 -5.70
C ARG A 18 -11.28 4.80 -4.46
N TYR A 19 -12.61 4.71 -4.49
CA TYR A 19 -13.43 4.89 -3.31
C TYR A 19 -13.05 3.92 -2.19
N CYS A 20 -12.93 2.62 -2.49
CA CYS A 20 -12.58 1.60 -1.50
C CYS A 20 -11.21 1.88 -0.86
N TYR A 21 -10.19 2.18 -1.67
CA TYR A 21 -8.86 2.53 -1.15
C TYR A 21 -8.84 3.89 -0.41
N ASN A 22 -9.68 4.85 -0.79
CA ASN A 22 -9.80 6.11 -0.05
C ASN A 22 -10.46 5.91 1.31
N LYS A 23 -11.49 5.04 1.39
CA LYS A 23 -12.12 4.67 2.65
C LYS A 23 -11.15 3.96 3.58
N SER A 24 -10.38 2.99 3.09
CA SER A 24 -9.37 2.33 3.91
C SER A 24 -8.28 3.31 4.39
N LYS A 25 -7.84 4.26 3.56
CA LYS A 25 -6.93 5.35 3.96
C LYS A 25 -7.48 6.23 5.09
N ILE A 26 -8.79 6.46 5.16
CA ILE A 26 -9.40 7.23 6.27
C ILE A 26 -9.28 6.46 7.58
N PHE A 27 -9.64 5.17 7.61
CA PHE A 27 -9.48 4.33 8.80
C PHE A 27 -8.02 4.26 9.25
N TYR A 28 -7.10 4.08 8.29
CA TYR A 28 -5.67 4.12 8.52
C TYR A 28 -5.21 5.45 9.13
N ALA A 29 -5.65 6.58 8.58
CA ALA A 29 -5.29 7.89 9.08
C ALA A 29 -5.78 8.08 10.53
N VAL A 30 -7.04 7.73 10.83
CA VAL A 30 -7.59 7.77 12.20
C VAL A 30 -6.76 6.91 13.15
N ARG A 31 -6.47 5.66 12.75
CA ARG A 31 -5.70 4.72 13.57
C ARG A 31 -4.30 5.26 13.89
N ILE A 32 -3.57 5.70 12.88
CA ILE A 32 -2.21 6.21 13.05
C ILE A 32 -2.19 7.54 13.80
N SER A 33 -3.11 8.45 13.53
CA SER A 33 -3.21 9.73 14.25
C SER A 33 -3.39 9.51 15.76
N ILE A 34 -4.31 8.64 16.18
CA ILE A 34 -4.52 8.36 17.61
C ILE A 34 -3.30 7.64 18.22
N SER A 35 -2.70 6.67 17.50
CA SER A 35 -1.47 5.99 17.95
C SER A 35 -0.29 6.97 18.17
N ILE A 36 -0.24 8.09 17.44
CA ILE A 36 0.77 9.13 17.61
C ILE A 36 0.40 10.10 18.74
N LEU A 37 -0.88 10.48 18.86
CA LEU A 37 -1.35 11.43 19.87
C LEU A 37 -1.18 10.91 21.30
N ILE A 38 -1.41 9.63 21.55
CA ILE A 38 -1.30 9.02 22.89
C ILE A 38 0.09 9.26 23.53
N PRO A 39 1.22 8.87 22.90
CA PRO A 39 2.52 9.09 23.49
C PRO A 39 2.92 10.57 23.54
N ILE A 40 2.49 11.40 22.58
CA ILE A 40 2.71 12.85 22.63
C ILE A 40 2.07 13.44 23.88
N LEU A 41 0.78 13.15 24.12
CA LEU A 41 0.06 13.63 25.30
C LEU A 41 0.69 13.11 26.60
N SER A 42 1.13 11.85 26.62
CA SER A 42 1.83 11.27 27.77
C SER A 42 3.11 12.04 28.11
N ILE A 43 3.95 12.34 27.11
CA ILE A 43 5.20 13.11 27.28
C ILE A 43 4.89 14.55 27.70
N SER A 44 3.93 15.21 27.04
CA SER A 44 3.55 16.60 27.35
C SER A 44 3.04 16.76 28.78
N ILE A 45 2.19 15.84 29.25
CA ILE A 45 1.66 15.89 30.62
C ILE A 45 2.75 15.57 31.65
N TYR A 46 3.67 14.66 31.35
CA TYR A 46 4.84 14.43 32.20
C TYR A 46 5.66 15.72 32.38
N LEU A 47 5.94 16.43 31.29
CA LEU A 47 6.70 17.68 31.33
C LEU A 47 5.98 18.77 32.12
N PHE A 48 4.66 18.91 31.94
CA PHE A 48 3.86 19.90 32.65
C PHE A 48 3.81 19.64 34.16
N ASN A 49 3.70 18.37 34.58
CA ASN A 49 3.59 18.01 35.99
C ASN A 49 4.93 17.91 36.72
N ARG A 50 6.08 18.01 36.03
CA ARG A 50 7.41 17.83 36.66
C ARG A 50 7.68 18.81 37.81
N GLY A 51 7.07 20.00 37.78
CA GLY A 51 7.18 21.01 38.84
C GLY A 51 6.13 20.92 39.95
N SER A 52 5.13 20.04 39.80
CA SER A 52 4.09 19.85 40.81
C SER A 52 4.52 18.76 41.79
N THR A 53 4.53 19.08 43.09
CA THR A 53 4.94 18.19 44.19
C THR A 53 4.02 16.96 44.39
N GLY A 54 2.94 16.86 43.61
CA GLY A 54 2.06 15.70 43.62
C GLY A 54 2.62 14.55 42.78
N THR A 55 2.69 13.36 43.36
CA THR A 55 2.87 12.08 42.67
C THR A 55 1.70 11.81 41.72
N SER A 56 1.68 12.50 40.59
CA SER A 56 0.61 12.32 39.61
C SER A 56 0.78 10.95 38.93
N ASN A 57 -0.15 10.03 39.22
CA ASN A 57 -0.25 8.70 38.56
C ASN A 57 -0.66 8.78 37.08
N THR A 58 -0.50 9.94 36.42
CA THR A 58 -0.93 10.20 35.04
C THR A 58 -0.23 9.28 34.04
N GLY A 59 1.04 8.97 34.26
CA GLY A 59 1.79 8.03 33.41
C GLY A 59 1.17 6.64 33.34
N VAL A 60 0.60 6.17 34.45
CA VAL A 60 -0.07 4.86 34.51
C VAL A 60 -1.34 4.88 33.65
N TRP A 61 -2.12 5.96 33.71
CA TRP A 61 -3.31 6.12 32.87
C TRP A 61 -2.98 6.11 31.38
N PHE A 62 -1.91 6.78 30.94
CA PHE A 62 -1.49 6.73 29.53
C PHE A 62 -0.99 5.35 29.10
N SER A 63 -0.32 4.60 29.97
CA SER A 63 0.03 3.20 29.71
C SER A 63 -1.22 2.34 29.50
N VAL A 64 -2.24 2.50 30.35
CA VAL A 64 -3.52 1.78 30.24
C VAL A 64 -4.24 2.15 28.95
N ILE A 65 -4.35 3.46 28.65
CA ILE A 65 -4.96 3.98 27.42
C ILE A 65 -4.21 3.44 26.19
N GLY A 66 -2.87 3.49 26.18
CA GLY A 66 -2.06 2.97 25.08
C GLY A 66 -2.23 1.47 24.87
N SER A 67 -2.35 0.70 25.95
CA SER A 67 -2.55 -0.75 25.92
C SER A 67 -3.95 -1.12 25.38
N ILE A 68 -4.99 -0.42 25.85
CA ILE A 68 -6.37 -0.58 25.33
C ILE A 68 -6.42 -0.15 23.86
N TRP A 69 -5.76 0.97 23.53
CA TRP A 69 -5.70 1.47 22.17
C TRP A 69 -5.04 0.48 21.21
N LEU A 70 -4.01 -0.25 21.64
CA LEU A 70 -3.38 -1.29 20.82
C LEU A 70 -4.41 -2.35 20.37
N LEU A 71 -5.35 -2.75 21.24
CA LEU A 71 -6.42 -3.68 20.91
C LEU A 71 -7.46 -3.06 19.96
N ILE A 72 -7.84 -1.80 20.20
CA ILE A 72 -8.77 -1.07 19.33
C ILE A 72 -8.16 -0.87 17.93
N ALA A 73 -6.90 -0.46 17.86
CA ALA A 73 -6.15 -0.25 16.64
C ALA A 73 -6.10 -1.53 15.79
N TYR A 74 -5.90 -2.70 16.41
CA TYR A 74 -5.98 -3.99 15.73
C TYR A 74 -7.36 -4.25 15.12
N GLN A 75 -8.44 -3.85 15.78
CA GLN A 75 -9.79 -4.02 15.25
C GLN A 75 -10.10 -3.04 14.10
N ILE A 76 -9.58 -1.81 14.16
CA ILE A 76 -9.66 -0.84 13.05
C ILE A 76 -8.87 -1.35 11.82
N GLU A 77 -7.70 -1.95 12.04
CA GLU A 77 -6.88 -2.56 10.98
C GLU A 77 -7.66 -3.66 10.20
N LYS A 78 -8.54 -4.41 10.87
CA LYS A 78 -9.44 -5.36 10.19
C LYS A 78 -10.46 -4.67 9.28
N LEU A 79 -11.02 -3.53 9.72
CA LEU A 79 -11.93 -2.73 8.89
C LEU A 79 -11.21 -2.13 7.68
N GLU A 80 -9.97 -1.68 7.86
CA GLU A 80 -9.08 -1.26 6.75
C GLU A 80 -8.93 -2.39 5.72
N GLY A 81 -8.59 -3.59 6.21
CA GLY A 81 -8.41 -4.79 5.39
C GLY A 81 -9.65 -5.15 4.56
N GLY A 82 -10.85 -5.01 5.12
CA GLY A 82 -12.09 -5.27 4.39
C GLY A 82 -12.30 -4.35 3.19
N TYR A 83 -11.99 -3.06 3.31
CA TYR A 83 -12.05 -2.12 2.19
C TYR A 83 -10.90 -2.33 1.19
N ILE A 84 -9.70 -2.70 1.66
CA ILE A 84 -8.58 -3.08 0.80
C ILE A 84 -8.96 -4.29 -0.07
N GLU A 85 -9.57 -5.33 0.52
CA GLU A 85 -10.00 -6.52 -0.22
C GLU A 85 -11.04 -6.18 -1.29
N LYS A 86 -12.05 -5.36 -0.98
CA LYS A 86 -13.03 -4.89 -1.96
C LYS A 86 -12.36 -4.13 -3.11
N GLY A 87 -11.46 -3.20 -2.78
CA GLY A 87 -10.68 -2.46 -3.78
C GLY A 87 -9.84 -3.37 -4.65
N ALA A 88 -9.18 -4.38 -4.07
CA ALA A 88 -8.37 -5.37 -4.77
C ALA A 88 -9.19 -6.20 -5.76
N LYS A 89 -10.40 -6.64 -5.37
CA LYS A 89 -11.31 -7.42 -6.24
C LYS A 89 -11.86 -6.60 -7.39
N ILE A 90 -12.22 -5.34 -7.15
CA ILE A 90 -12.68 -4.42 -8.20
C ILE A 90 -11.55 -4.15 -9.19
N GLN A 91 -10.34 -3.89 -8.69
CA GLN A 91 -9.16 -3.71 -9.52
C GLN A 91 -8.81 -4.98 -10.32
N GLU A 92 -9.03 -6.16 -9.74
CA GLU A 92 -8.91 -7.43 -10.45
C GLU A 92 -9.90 -7.49 -11.61
N LYS A 93 -11.17 -7.14 -11.38
CA LYS A 93 -12.20 -7.12 -12.44
C LYS A 93 -11.81 -6.18 -13.58
N PHE A 94 -11.32 -4.98 -13.27
CA PHE A 94 -10.82 -4.02 -14.26
C PHE A 94 -9.67 -4.62 -15.09
N ASP A 95 -8.63 -5.13 -14.43
CA ASP A 95 -7.47 -5.71 -15.10
C ASP A 95 -7.87 -6.88 -16.02
N ILE A 96 -8.65 -7.84 -15.53
CA ILE A 96 -9.01 -9.02 -16.33
C ILE A 96 -9.89 -8.67 -17.53
N ASN A 97 -10.75 -7.65 -17.39
CA ASN A 97 -11.57 -7.13 -18.48
C ASN A 97 -10.69 -6.55 -19.59
N LEU A 98 -9.58 -5.91 -19.24
CA LEU A 98 -8.61 -5.36 -20.20
C LEU A 98 -7.70 -6.42 -20.81
N PHE A 99 -7.25 -7.35 -19.98
CA PHE A 99 -6.27 -8.37 -20.33
C PHE A 99 -6.86 -9.60 -21.02
N ASN A 100 -8.19 -9.69 -21.10
CA ASN A 100 -8.91 -10.82 -21.67
C ASN A 100 -8.45 -12.17 -21.07
N ILE A 101 -8.28 -12.19 -19.75
CA ILE A 101 -7.94 -13.39 -18.97
C ILE A 101 -9.08 -13.74 -18.04
N ARG A 102 -9.22 -15.03 -17.70
CA ARG A 102 -10.32 -15.49 -16.85
C ARG A 102 -10.20 -14.99 -15.40
N TRP A 103 -11.35 -14.81 -14.76
CA TRP A 103 -11.43 -14.62 -13.32
C TRP A 103 -11.08 -15.92 -12.58
N ASN A 104 -10.28 -15.84 -11.51
CA ASN A 104 -9.89 -16.99 -10.70
C ASN A 104 -10.77 -17.07 -9.44
N ASN A 105 -11.91 -17.79 -9.52
CA ASN A 105 -12.83 -17.95 -8.40
C ASN A 105 -12.20 -18.65 -7.18
N VAL A 106 -11.23 -19.55 -7.40
CA VAL A 106 -10.60 -20.32 -6.30
C VAL A 106 -9.70 -19.42 -5.46
N LEU A 107 -8.95 -18.53 -6.11
CA LEU A 107 -7.97 -17.66 -5.45
C LEU A 107 -8.57 -16.32 -5.01
N VAL A 108 -9.42 -15.72 -5.84
CA VAL A 108 -10.00 -14.39 -5.60
C VAL A 108 -11.34 -14.48 -4.85
N GLY A 109 -12.05 -15.60 -4.99
CA GLY A 109 -13.43 -15.74 -4.50
C GLY A 109 -14.44 -15.06 -5.42
N ASN A 110 -15.61 -14.73 -4.86
CA ASN A 110 -16.70 -14.09 -5.58
C ASN A 110 -16.34 -12.66 -6.00
N GLN A 111 -16.84 -12.25 -7.17
CA GLN A 111 -16.76 -10.86 -7.63
C GLN A 111 -17.62 -9.95 -6.73
N ILE A 112 -17.24 -8.66 -6.67
CA ILE A 112 -18.09 -7.64 -6.06
C ILE A 112 -19.35 -7.46 -6.92
N SER A 113 -20.50 -7.33 -6.26
CA SER A 113 -21.79 -7.21 -6.92
C SER A 113 -21.85 -5.94 -7.81
N PRO A 114 -22.58 -5.95 -8.92
CA PRO A 114 -22.82 -4.74 -9.71
C PRO A 114 -23.41 -3.59 -8.89
N GLU A 115 -24.29 -3.89 -7.94
CA GLU A 115 -24.91 -2.93 -7.03
C GLU A 115 -23.86 -2.25 -6.15
N ASP A 116 -22.97 -3.02 -5.52
CA ASP A 116 -21.87 -2.47 -4.72
C ASP A 116 -20.90 -1.65 -5.57
N ILE A 117 -20.58 -2.09 -6.79
CA ILE A 117 -19.71 -1.35 -7.72
C ILE A 117 -20.33 0.02 -8.02
N ARG A 118 -21.61 0.06 -8.38
CA ARG A 118 -22.34 1.30 -8.65
C ARG A 118 -22.40 2.21 -7.42
N ASP A 119 -22.66 1.63 -6.25
CA ASP A 119 -22.70 2.35 -4.97
C ASP A 119 -21.34 2.96 -4.59
N PHE A 120 -20.24 2.24 -4.80
CA PHE A 120 -18.89 2.76 -4.53
C PHE A 120 -18.46 3.79 -5.57
N SER A 121 -18.77 3.54 -6.84
CA SER A 121 -18.47 4.43 -7.95
C SER A 121 -19.14 5.79 -7.77
N SER A 122 -20.44 5.81 -7.44
CA SER A 122 -21.20 7.05 -7.19
C SER A 122 -20.69 7.88 -6.01
N LYS A 123 -19.97 7.25 -5.07
CA LYS A 123 -19.38 7.92 -3.89
C LYS A 123 -17.96 8.43 -4.12
N PHE A 124 -17.37 8.19 -5.29
CA PHE A 124 -16.07 8.73 -5.66
C PHE A 124 -16.14 10.26 -5.85
N LYS A 125 -15.16 10.99 -5.28
CA LYS A 125 -15.08 12.47 -5.33
C LYS A 125 -13.71 12.97 -5.82
N GLY A 126 -13.03 12.21 -6.66
CA GLY A 126 -11.72 12.57 -7.19
C GLY A 126 -11.77 13.04 -8.65
N ASP A 127 -10.59 13.37 -9.17
CA ASP A 127 -10.39 13.77 -10.55
C ASP A 127 -10.46 12.55 -11.49
N GLU A 128 -11.43 12.56 -12.42
CA GLU A 128 -11.68 11.47 -13.36
C GLU A 128 -10.63 11.40 -14.47
N GLU A 129 -9.95 12.50 -14.81
CA GLU A 129 -8.90 12.49 -15.84
C GLU A 129 -7.73 11.58 -15.42
N LYS A 130 -7.48 11.47 -14.12
CA LYS A 130 -6.48 10.55 -13.54
C LYS A 130 -6.87 9.07 -13.63
N LEU A 131 -8.09 8.76 -14.05
CA LEU A 131 -8.57 7.38 -14.25
C LEU A 131 -8.47 6.96 -15.71
N LYS A 132 -8.27 7.90 -16.65
CA LYS A 132 -8.10 7.62 -18.07
C LYS A 132 -6.67 7.19 -18.38
N ASN A 133 -6.51 6.43 -19.45
CA ASN A 133 -5.20 6.02 -19.98
C ASN A 133 -4.26 5.39 -18.93
N TRP A 134 -4.83 4.59 -18.03
CA TRP A 134 -4.13 3.94 -16.92
C TRP A 134 -2.85 3.21 -17.32
N TYR A 135 -2.83 2.58 -18.50
CA TYR A 135 -1.65 1.94 -19.07
C TYR A 135 -1.14 2.69 -20.31
N GLY A 136 0.14 3.05 -20.29
CA GLY A 136 0.83 3.76 -21.37
C GLY A 136 2.04 3.02 -21.96
N GLY A 137 2.43 3.40 -23.18
CA GLY A 137 3.63 2.90 -23.86
C GLY A 137 3.54 1.46 -24.39
N LEU A 138 2.33 0.92 -24.56
CA LEU A 138 2.08 -0.45 -25.02
C LEU A 138 1.70 -0.46 -26.50
N SER A 139 2.52 -1.03 -27.36
CA SER A 139 2.26 -1.07 -28.82
C SER A 139 2.82 -2.32 -29.50
N SER A 140 2.88 -3.44 -28.77
CA SER A 140 3.34 -4.72 -29.31
C SER A 140 2.28 -5.30 -30.25
N LYS A 141 2.71 -5.95 -31.34
CA LYS A 141 1.84 -6.72 -32.24
C LYS A 141 1.22 -7.92 -31.51
N HIS A 142 1.86 -8.39 -30.44
CA HIS A 142 1.39 -9.50 -29.62
C HIS A 142 0.57 -9.00 -28.42
N PHE A 143 -0.71 -9.34 -28.39
CA PHE A 143 -1.64 -8.88 -27.35
C PHE A 143 -1.15 -9.19 -25.92
N TYR A 144 -0.78 -10.44 -25.64
CA TYR A 144 -0.33 -10.86 -24.30
C TYR A 144 1.03 -10.26 -23.90
N VAL A 145 1.84 -9.82 -24.87
CA VAL A 145 3.05 -9.04 -24.58
C VAL A 145 2.67 -7.66 -24.03
N ASN A 146 1.62 -7.01 -24.56
CA ASN A 146 1.12 -5.77 -23.98
C ASN A 146 0.56 -5.99 -22.56
N VAL A 147 -0.14 -7.11 -22.33
CA VAL A 147 -0.69 -7.47 -21.02
C VAL A 147 0.42 -7.66 -19.98
N ILE A 148 1.44 -8.46 -20.28
CA ILE A 148 2.52 -8.73 -19.31
C ILE A 148 3.36 -7.49 -19.03
N LEU A 149 3.51 -6.58 -20.01
CA LEU A 149 4.16 -5.29 -19.81
C LEU A 149 3.33 -4.38 -18.89
N ALA A 150 2.01 -4.34 -19.06
CA ALA A 150 1.10 -3.62 -18.16
C ALA A 150 1.19 -4.14 -16.71
N GLN A 151 1.20 -5.47 -16.55
CA GLN A 151 1.39 -6.14 -15.26
C GLN A 151 2.75 -5.78 -14.65
N ARG A 152 3.82 -5.78 -15.47
CA ARG A 152 5.15 -5.37 -15.03
C ARG A 152 5.18 -3.90 -14.59
N SER A 153 4.54 -2.99 -15.31
CA SER A 153 4.46 -1.58 -14.90
C SER A 153 3.84 -1.44 -13.51
N ASN A 154 2.72 -2.15 -13.25
CA ASN A 154 2.09 -2.19 -11.93
C ASN A 154 3.04 -2.72 -10.84
N LEU A 155 3.78 -3.79 -11.12
CA LEU A 155 4.77 -4.36 -10.19
C LEU A 155 5.86 -3.34 -9.85
N MET A 156 6.46 -2.70 -10.85
CA MET A 156 7.57 -1.77 -10.65
C MET A 156 7.13 -0.54 -9.87
N TRP A 157 5.94 -0.04 -10.17
CA TRP A 157 5.28 1.01 -9.42
C TRP A 157 5.11 0.64 -7.94
N ALA A 158 4.59 -0.54 -7.66
CA ALA A 158 4.41 -1.03 -6.30
C ALA A 158 5.75 -1.21 -5.56
N ILE A 159 6.78 -1.74 -6.21
CA ILE A 159 8.12 -1.90 -5.62
C ILE A 159 8.69 -0.54 -5.19
N SER A 160 8.64 0.43 -6.11
CA SER A 160 9.17 1.78 -5.91
C SER A 160 8.56 2.43 -4.66
N LEU A 161 7.24 2.35 -4.56
CA LEU A 161 6.48 2.95 -3.47
C LEU A 161 6.71 2.22 -2.13
N LYS A 162 6.68 0.88 -2.14
CA LYS A 162 6.87 0.06 -0.93
C LYS A 162 8.27 0.19 -0.34
N ARG A 163 9.33 0.20 -1.17
CA ARG A 163 10.72 0.36 -0.70
C ARG A 163 10.93 1.69 0.00
N ASN A 164 10.47 2.77 -0.63
CA ASN A 164 10.60 4.10 -0.05
C ASN A 164 9.82 4.24 1.25
N PHE A 165 8.60 3.71 1.29
CA PHE A 165 7.80 3.78 2.51
C PHE A 165 8.35 2.90 3.63
N SER A 166 8.91 1.72 3.30
CA SER A 166 9.62 0.86 4.25
C SER A 166 10.81 1.58 4.89
N ILE A 167 11.66 2.22 4.09
CA ILE A 167 12.80 3.00 4.58
C ILE A 167 12.32 4.16 5.45
N LEU A 168 11.30 4.91 5.01
CA LEU A 168 10.75 6.01 5.79
C LEU A 168 10.24 5.55 7.16
N LEU A 169 9.41 4.49 7.20
CA LEU A 169 8.87 3.96 8.45
C LEU A 169 9.96 3.46 9.39
N PHE A 170 10.96 2.74 8.87
CA PHE A 170 12.08 2.26 9.68
C PHE A 170 12.87 3.42 10.27
N THR A 171 13.27 4.38 9.43
CA THR A 171 14.06 5.54 9.85
C THR A 171 13.30 6.37 10.88
N VAL A 172 12.02 6.67 10.66
CA VAL A 172 11.19 7.42 11.62
C VAL A 172 11.05 6.65 12.94
N SER A 173 10.85 5.34 12.90
CA SER A 173 10.70 4.52 14.12
C SER A 173 11.99 4.46 14.95
N VAL A 174 13.15 4.31 14.29
CA VAL A 174 14.46 4.33 14.95
C VAL A 174 14.78 5.70 15.52
N LEU A 175 14.57 6.77 14.74
CA LEU A 175 14.78 8.15 15.20
C LEU A 175 13.88 8.46 16.41
N TYR A 176 12.60 8.08 16.34
CA TYR A 176 11.67 8.25 17.44
C TYR A 176 12.16 7.56 18.71
N LEU A 177 12.53 6.28 18.64
CA LEU A 177 13.09 5.55 19.79
C LEU A 177 14.34 6.21 20.37
N PHE A 178 15.29 6.59 19.49
CA PHE A 178 16.51 7.24 19.92
C PHE A 178 16.24 8.57 20.63
N LEU A 179 15.36 9.41 20.05
CA LEU A 179 14.97 10.69 20.63
C LEU A 179 14.25 10.52 21.97
N THR A 180 13.36 9.54 22.11
CA THR A 180 12.66 9.30 23.37
C THR A 180 13.60 8.78 24.47
N ILE A 181 14.58 7.95 24.11
CA ILE A 181 15.61 7.46 25.04
C ILE A 181 16.49 8.63 25.49
N ALA A 182 17.01 9.42 24.54
CA ALA A 182 17.83 10.60 24.83
C ALA A 182 17.06 11.62 25.70
N PHE A 183 15.78 11.83 25.42
CA PHE A 183 14.89 12.64 26.24
C PHE A 183 14.79 12.09 27.67
N GLY A 184 14.56 10.79 27.84
CA GLY A 184 14.52 10.14 29.16
C GLY A 184 15.79 10.36 29.98
N PHE A 185 16.97 10.24 29.36
CA PHE A 185 18.25 10.57 30.00
C PHE A 185 18.34 12.06 30.36
N PHE A 186 17.98 12.96 29.45
CA PHE A 186 18.07 14.41 29.67
C PHE A 186 17.21 14.89 30.85
N VAL A 187 16.05 14.26 31.08
CA VAL A 187 15.17 14.60 32.22
C VAL A 187 15.42 13.76 33.47
N ASN A 188 16.45 12.90 33.49
CA ASN A 188 16.79 11.98 34.58
C ASN A 188 15.64 11.04 34.98
N MET A 189 14.89 10.51 33.99
CA MET A 189 13.88 9.50 34.27
C MET A 189 14.53 8.20 34.75
N SER A 190 13.93 7.57 35.75
CA SER A 190 14.24 6.16 36.02
C SER A 190 13.80 5.26 34.85
N MET A 191 14.40 4.07 34.74
CA MET A 191 14.02 3.09 33.71
C MET A 191 12.52 2.73 33.81
N GLN A 192 11.99 2.59 35.03
CA GLN A 192 10.57 2.31 35.27
C GLN A 192 9.68 3.45 34.76
N GLU A 193 10.06 4.70 35.01
CA GLU A 193 9.32 5.85 34.50
C GLU A 193 9.37 5.95 32.99
N TYR A 194 10.51 5.69 32.36
CA TYR A 194 10.62 5.66 30.89
C TYR A 194 9.67 4.63 30.28
N ILE A 195 9.64 3.41 30.86
CA ILE A 195 8.77 2.34 30.37
C ILE A 195 7.29 2.74 30.46
N ILE A 196 6.85 3.22 31.62
CA ILE A 196 5.44 3.54 31.89
C ILE A 196 5.00 4.82 31.17
N LYS A 197 5.83 5.87 31.17
CA LYS A 197 5.42 7.20 30.69
C LYS A 197 5.65 7.38 29.20
N ILE A 198 6.53 6.61 28.59
CA ILE A 198 6.90 6.77 27.18
C ILE A 198 6.72 5.45 26.41
N LEU A 199 7.49 4.41 26.76
CA LEU A 199 7.57 3.22 25.90
C LEU A 199 6.23 2.50 25.73
N LEU A 200 5.49 2.25 26.82
CA LEU A 200 4.19 1.58 26.78
C LEU A 200 3.13 2.39 26.00
N PRO A 201 2.92 3.70 26.27
CA PRO A 201 2.08 4.55 25.42
C PRO A 201 2.45 4.53 23.93
N SER A 202 3.73 4.38 23.61
CA SER A 202 4.24 4.34 22.22
C SER A 202 4.18 2.98 21.55
N MET A 203 3.81 1.91 22.27
CA MET A 203 4.01 0.54 21.78
C MET A 203 3.23 0.26 20.48
N SER A 204 2.02 0.80 20.35
CA SER A 204 1.19 0.67 19.14
C SER A 204 1.90 1.22 17.90
N ILE A 205 2.45 2.45 17.96
CA ILE A 205 3.10 3.08 16.81
C ILE A 205 4.46 2.46 16.51
N LEU A 206 5.20 2.04 17.54
CA LEU A 206 6.49 1.35 17.40
C LEU A 206 6.33 0.00 16.70
N ILE A 207 5.41 -0.84 17.18
CA ILE A 207 5.11 -2.13 16.55
C ILE A 207 4.68 -1.91 15.11
N TYR A 208 3.78 -0.96 14.87
CA TYR A 208 3.35 -0.63 13.51
C TYR A 208 4.53 -0.25 12.61
N GLY A 209 5.40 0.67 13.03
CA GLY A 209 6.51 1.16 12.22
C GLY A 209 7.52 0.05 11.83
N PHE A 210 7.96 -0.76 12.80
CA PHE A 210 8.91 -1.85 12.54
C PHE A 210 8.29 -3.01 11.74
N LYS A 211 7.11 -3.49 12.15
CA LYS A 211 6.43 -4.61 11.49
C LYS A 211 6.08 -4.25 10.04
N THR A 212 5.48 -3.08 9.82
CA THR A 212 5.05 -2.65 8.49
C THR A 212 6.24 -2.40 7.57
N SER A 213 7.34 -1.85 8.10
CA SER A 213 8.57 -1.69 7.32
C SER A 213 9.13 -3.03 6.82
N ASP A 214 9.18 -4.05 7.68
CA ASP A 214 9.64 -5.39 7.31
C ASP A 214 8.69 -6.06 6.29
N GLU A 215 7.37 -5.95 6.49
CA GLU A 215 6.36 -6.47 5.57
C GLU A 215 6.46 -5.82 4.18
N LEU A 216 6.61 -4.50 4.11
CA LEU A 216 6.81 -3.77 2.85
C LEU A 216 8.08 -4.23 2.13
N LYS A 217 9.18 -4.42 2.87
CA LYS A 217 10.45 -4.92 2.31
C LYS A 217 10.27 -6.32 1.72
N LYS A 218 9.68 -7.24 2.48
CA LYS A 218 9.40 -8.61 2.02
C LYS A 218 8.49 -8.64 0.79
N GLN A 219 7.43 -7.82 0.78
CA GLN A 219 6.56 -7.68 -0.39
C GLN A 219 7.35 -7.17 -1.60
N SER A 220 8.13 -6.09 -1.43
CA SER A 220 8.91 -5.51 -2.53
C SER A 220 9.87 -6.50 -3.18
N ASN A 221 10.53 -7.35 -2.38
CA ASN A 221 11.44 -8.39 -2.88
C ASN A 221 10.71 -9.46 -3.69
N LYS A 222 9.51 -9.89 -3.26
CA LYS A 222 8.68 -10.82 -4.04
C LYS A 222 8.23 -10.23 -5.37
N LEU A 223 7.81 -8.96 -5.37
CA LEU A 223 7.38 -8.27 -6.58
C LEU A 223 8.54 -8.03 -7.55
N GLU A 224 9.75 -7.77 -7.03
CA GLU A 224 10.95 -7.64 -7.84
C GLU A 224 11.32 -8.96 -8.53
N ALA A 225 11.26 -10.08 -7.82
CA ALA A 225 11.48 -11.40 -8.41
C ALA A 225 10.49 -11.68 -9.57
N LEU A 226 9.21 -11.36 -9.39
CA LEU A 226 8.20 -11.47 -10.45
C LEU A 226 8.55 -10.56 -11.64
N GLY A 227 8.86 -9.29 -11.40
CA GLY A 227 9.23 -8.35 -12.44
C GLY A 227 10.48 -8.77 -13.23
N ASN A 228 11.48 -9.32 -12.55
CA ASN A 228 12.71 -9.84 -13.17
C ASN A 228 12.43 -11.08 -14.02
N SER A 229 11.53 -11.97 -13.57
CA SER A 229 11.12 -13.14 -14.37
C SER A 229 10.37 -12.76 -15.66
N ILE A 230 9.70 -11.60 -15.68
CA ILE A 230 9.11 -11.06 -16.91
C ILE A 230 10.22 -10.61 -17.85
N ILE A 231 11.19 -9.83 -17.34
CA ILE A 231 12.31 -9.34 -18.14
C ILE A 231 13.14 -10.49 -18.74
N SER A 232 13.41 -11.55 -17.98
CA SER A 232 14.18 -12.68 -18.49
C SER A 232 13.55 -13.32 -19.72
N LYS A 233 12.22 -13.38 -19.82
CA LYS A 233 11.52 -13.86 -21.03
C LYS A 233 11.79 -12.99 -22.27
N PHE A 234 11.94 -11.67 -22.09
CA PHE A 234 12.34 -10.77 -23.18
C PHE A 234 13.82 -10.92 -23.54
N ASP A 235 14.67 -11.27 -22.58
CA ASP A 235 16.10 -11.41 -22.81
C ASP A 235 16.48 -12.74 -23.44
N THR A 236 15.78 -13.83 -23.10
CA THR A 236 15.97 -15.15 -23.73
C THR A 236 15.23 -15.31 -25.05
N GLY A 237 14.33 -14.40 -25.41
CA GLY A 237 13.51 -14.50 -26.63
C GLY A 237 12.31 -15.45 -26.51
N ASN A 238 12.00 -15.95 -25.31
CA ASN A 238 10.89 -16.88 -25.06
C ASN A 238 9.52 -16.18 -25.03
N LEU A 239 9.26 -15.27 -25.97
CA LEU A 239 8.01 -14.50 -26.03
C LEU A 239 6.80 -15.39 -26.36
N SER A 240 7.01 -16.55 -26.99
CA SER A 240 5.98 -17.56 -27.27
C SER A 240 5.37 -18.16 -25.99
N GLU A 241 6.10 -18.14 -24.86
CA GLU A 241 5.59 -18.57 -23.56
C GLU A 241 4.61 -17.54 -22.94
N ILE A 242 4.56 -16.31 -23.47
CA ILE A 242 3.71 -15.23 -22.97
C ILE A 242 2.31 -15.38 -23.60
N ASN A 243 1.48 -16.17 -22.94
CA ASN A 243 0.10 -16.44 -23.32
C ASN A 243 -0.89 -16.11 -22.19
N ALA A 244 -2.18 -16.36 -22.41
CA ALA A 244 -3.23 -16.11 -21.42
C ALA A 244 -2.98 -16.80 -20.07
N SER A 245 -2.46 -18.04 -20.09
CA SER A 245 -2.17 -18.81 -18.87
C SER A 245 -1.04 -18.18 -18.08
N ALA A 246 0.07 -17.85 -18.75
CA ALA A 246 1.19 -17.16 -18.12
C ALA A 246 0.75 -15.80 -17.53
N CYS A 247 0.02 -14.98 -18.29
CA CYS A 247 -0.51 -13.71 -17.78
C CYS A 247 -1.45 -13.90 -16.58
N ARG A 248 -2.23 -14.98 -16.53
CA ARG A 248 -3.09 -15.31 -15.38
C ARG A 248 -2.28 -15.68 -14.13
N GLU A 249 -1.20 -16.43 -14.27
CA GLU A 249 -0.29 -16.76 -13.17
C GLU A 249 0.37 -15.51 -12.57
N TYR A 250 0.85 -14.60 -13.43
CA TYR A 250 1.38 -13.31 -12.97
C TYR A 250 0.30 -12.45 -12.30
N GLN A 251 -0.91 -12.44 -12.83
CA GLN A 251 -2.02 -11.71 -12.23
C GLN A 251 -2.40 -12.27 -10.85
N ASP A 252 -2.44 -13.59 -10.68
CA ASP A 252 -2.68 -14.25 -9.40
C ASP A 252 -1.61 -13.86 -8.37
N ALA A 253 -0.34 -13.87 -8.79
CA ALA A 253 0.77 -13.45 -7.94
C ALA A 253 0.66 -11.95 -7.56
N ILE A 254 0.28 -11.08 -8.49
CA ILE A 254 0.03 -9.65 -8.23
C ILE A 254 -1.11 -9.50 -7.20
N PHE A 255 -2.20 -10.23 -7.37
CA PHE A 255 -3.34 -10.15 -6.47
C PHE A 255 -2.97 -10.55 -5.03
N VAL A 256 -2.28 -11.68 -4.86
CA VAL A 256 -1.88 -12.21 -3.54
C VAL A 256 -0.79 -11.37 -2.88
N TYR A 257 0.27 -11.02 -3.61
CA TYR A 257 1.46 -10.40 -3.01
C TYR A 257 1.41 -8.88 -2.96
N ASN A 258 0.56 -8.23 -3.77
CA ASN A 258 0.46 -6.78 -3.81
C ASN A 258 -0.92 -6.24 -3.36
N ARG A 259 -2.02 -6.80 -3.87
CA ARG A 259 -3.35 -6.16 -3.76
C ARG A 259 -4.06 -6.46 -2.43
N ILE A 260 -4.23 -7.74 -2.07
CA ILE A 260 -4.91 -8.09 -0.80
C ILE A 260 -4.11 -7.59 0.40
N ARG A 261 -2.77 -7.67 0.31
CA ARG A 261 -1.85 -7.22 1.37
C ARG A 261 -1.38 -5.79 1.16
N SER A 262 -2.21 -4.96 0.52
CA SER A 262 -1.85 -3.59 0.22
C SER A 262 -1.72 -2.79 1.51
N ILE A 263 -0.51 -2.30 1.75
CA ILE A 263 -0.24 -1.36 2.84
C ILE A 263 -0.56 0.02 2.30
N LEU A 264 -1.37 0.77 3.05
CA LEU A 264 -1.88 2.07 2.65
C LEU A 264 -0.76 3.09 2.72
N ILE A 265 -0.28 3.48 1.55
CA ILE A 265 0.82 4.43 1.43
C ILE A 265 0.24 5.84 1.30
N PRO A 266 0.71 6.81 2.11
CA PRO A 266 0.25 8.19 2.02
C PRO A 266 0.38 8.75 0.60
N GLU A 267 -0.64 9.48 0.14
CA GLU A 267 -0.68 9.99 -1.24
C GLU A 267 0.46 10.94 -1.58
N TRP A 268 0.93 11.74 -0.62
CA TRP A 268 2.04 12.65 -0.88
C TRP A 268 3.32 11.91 -1.34
N LEU A 269 3.57 10.70 -0.80
CA LEU A 269 4.72 9.89 -1.21
C LEU A 269 4.56 9.37 -2.64
N TYR A 270 3.32 9.10 -3.05
CA TYR A 270 2.98 8.75 -4.43
C TYR A 270 3.22 9.94 -5.37
N TRP A 271 2.71 11.13 -5.04
CA TRP A 271 2.85 12.34 -5.86
C TRP A 271 4.31 12.79 -6.02
N LEU A 272 5.14 12.63 -5.00
CA LEU A 272 6.58 12.97 -5.07
C LEU A 272 7.34 12.20 -6.15
N ARG A 273 6.87 11.01 -6.54
CA ARG A 273 7.60 10.12 -7.44
C ARG A 273 6.85 9.79 -8.72
N GLN A 274 5.57 10.12 -8.79
CA GLN A 274 4.71 9.67 -9.86
C GLN A 274 5.25 9.98 -11.23
N GLN A 275 5.54 11.24 -11.51
CA GLN A 275 5.97 11.65 -12.84
C GLN A 275 7.24 10.90 -13.29
N LYS A 276 8.25 10.82 -12.42
CA LYS A 276 9.51 10.15 -12.71
C LYS A 276 9.34 8.64 -12.91
N ASP A 277 8.52 8.00 -12.08
CA ASP A 277 8.27 6.57 -12.17
C ASP A 277 7.40 6.23 -13.40
N ASP A 278 6.37 7.02 -13.71
CA ASP A 278 5.53 6.88 -14.91
C ASP A 278 6.32 7.06 -16.20
N GLU A 279 7.08 8.15 -16.33
CA GLU A 279 7.91 8.41 -17.52
C GLU A 279 8.90 7.27 -17.75
N LYS A 280 9.56 6.79 -16.68
CA LYS A 280 10.49 5.65 -16.75
C LYS A 280 9.77 4.36 -17.20
N MET A 281 8.58 4.08 -16.68
CA MET A 281 7.83 2.88 -17.08
C MET A 281 7.37 2.95 -18.52
N ILE A 282 6.86 4.10 -18.97
CA ILE A 282 6.42 4.30 -20.36
C ILE A 282 7.61 4.11 -21.31
N GLN A 283 8.78 4.69 -21.03
CA GLN A 283 9.97 4.53 -21.86
C GLN A 283 10.44 3.06 -21.95
N ILE A 284 10.43 2.33 -20.82
CA ILE A 284 10.79 0.91 -20.80
C ILE A 284 9.76 0.09 -21.59
N ASN A 285 8.47 0.35 -21.42
CA ASN A 285 7.40 -0.33 -22.17
C ASN A 285 7.57 -0.12 -23.67
N ILE A 286 7.87 1.10 -24.13
CA ILE A 286 8.14 1.42 -25.54
C ILE A 286 9.35 0.61 -26.04
N ARG A 287 10.44 0.55 -25.27
CA ARG A 287 11.64 -0.22 -25.65
C ARG A 287 11.36 -1.72 -25.77
N LEU A 288 10.71 -2.31 -24.77
CA LEU A 288 10.40 -3.75 -24.74
C LEU A 288 9.37 -4.13 -25.80
N THR A 289 8.40 -3.25 -26.05
CA THR A 289 7.46 -3.38 -27.15
C THR A 289 8.18 -3.42 -28.49
N LYS A 290 9.08 -2.47 -28.77
CA LYS A 290 9.88 -2.46 -30.01
C LYS A 290 10.69 -3.76 -30.16
N LYS A 291 11.36 -4.19 -29.07
CA LYS A 291 12.09 -5.47 -29.04
C LYS A 291 11.19 -6.65 -29.37
N SER A 292 9.98 -6.69 -28.81
CA SER A 292 9.03 -7.79 -29.05
C SER A 292 8.50 -7.87 -30.48
N ASN A 293 8.46 -6.75 -31.20
CA ASN A 293 7.96 -6.73 -32.57
C ASN A 293 8.98 -7.26 -33.59
N LEU A 294 10.27 -7.35 -33.20
CA LEU A 294 11.36 -7.89 -34.03
C LEU A 294 11.38 -9.43 -34.08
N PHE A 295 10.77 -10.07 -33.08
CA PHE A 295 10.52 -11.52 -33.04
C PHE A 295 9.10 -11.82 -33.53
#